data_AF-A0A414I2D7-F1
#
_entry.id   AF-A0A414I2D7-F1
#
_cell.length_a   1.000
_cell.length_b   1.000
_cell.length_c   1.000
_cell.angle_alpha   90.00
_cell.angle_beta   90.00
_cell.angle_gamma   90.00
#
_symmetry.space_group_name_H-M   'P 1'
#
loop_
_entity.id
_entity.type
_entity.pdbx_description
1 polymer ?
#
loop_
_entity_poly.entity_id
_entity_poly.type
_entity_poly.pdbx_seq_one_letter_code
_entity_poly.pdbx_strand_id
1 'polypeptide(L)'
;MKIVKADALGCDYKNTIVLSYNKGWNDFGYKTEYIIKYFDENGECVWDSSLKIYCKQLDFASSECHEVDSFLSSEIEQLNDDFCSIGCNYDYYLKLKQYLPNEYGVILKRLNDLAFNINKWSIFKEYVGVQKSLLRTEMAEEGRDKAAEMLEEDKMNLFEKMSYLSLNKKDSDIEKVKYSIDNKNVKKKYQIFISSTYTDLVEPRQKVRDAILRMMHFPVGMEMFNAGDEGQWEIIQGTIESSDYYVLIIGNRYGTEIENGSDAGISYTEKEFLYAMKMNKPILAFIIDDNVSVEKNFIESDEKKKKLEKFKEKVQKDRMIEKWKNPDELAGMVVTSLHNQMERKPGIGWVRSDY
;
A
#
# COMPACT_ATOMS: atom_id res chain seq x y z
N MET A 1 6.67 -0.91 24.70
CA MET A 1 7.51 0.11 25.38
C MET A 1 7.05 1.55 25.14
N LYS A 2 7.23 2.43 26.13
CA LYS A 2 6.93 3.88 26.06
C LYS A 2 8.14 4.69 25.52
N ILE A 3 7.92 5.79 24.80
CA ILE A 3 8.96 6.74 24.38
C ILE A 3 8.55 8.13 24.85
N VAL A 4 9.37 8.78 25.68
CA VAL A 4 9.08 10.10 26.24
C VAL A 4 10.25 11.06 26.06
N LYS A 5 9.95 12.34 25.92
CA LYS A 5 10.93 13.42 26.04
C LYS A 5 11.01 13.86 27.50
N ALA A 6 12.20 13.82 28.10
CA ALA A 6 12.42 14.32 29.46
C ALA A 6 13.88 14.76 29.70
N ASP A 7 14.03 15.84 30.47
CA ASP A 7 15.31 16.49 30.76
C ASP A 7 15.98 16.02 32.07
N ALA A 8 15.28 15.35 33.00
CA ALA A 8 15.81 15.06 34.33
C ALA A 8 15.26 13.80 35.04
N LEU A 9 16.11 13.27 35.94
CA LEU A 9 15.92 12.13 36.84
C LEU A 9 14.86 12.42 37.93
N GLY A 10 13.97 11.47 38.19
CA GLY A 10 12.96 11.56 39.25
C GLY A 10 11.61 10.92 38.94
N CYS A 11 11.38 10.48 37.71
CA CYS A 11 10.19 9.70 37.34
C CYS A 11 10.51 8.20 37.35
N ASP A 12 9.51 7.38 37.64
CA ASP A 12 9.59 5.92 37.54
C ASP A 12 9.57 5.51 36.04
N TYR A 13 10.74 5.47 35.41
CA TYR A 13 10.90 5.19 33.97
C TYR A 13 10.96 3.69 33.65
N LYS A 14 10.09 2.86 34.23
CA LYS A 14 10.13 1.42 33.95
C LYS A 14 9.79 1.11 32.50
N ASN A 15 10.59 0.26 31.85
CA ASN A 15 10.39 -0.19 30.47
C ASN A 15 10.13 0.99 29.51
N THR A 16 10.95 2.03 29.63
CA THR A 16 10.74 3.32 28.96
C THR A 16 12.00 3.78 28.26
N ILE A 17 11.83 4.27 27.03
CA ILE A 17 12.86 5.06 26.34
C ILE A 17 12.66 6.53 26.66
N VAL A 18 13.73 7.18 27.08
CA VAL A 18 13.78 8.61 27.38
C VAL A 18 14.68 9.29 26.36
N LEU A 19 14.15 10.32 25.70
CA LEU A 19 14.90 11.24 24.86
C LEU A 19 15.20 12.50 25.66
N SER A 20 16.48 12.72 25.97
CA SER A 20 16.95 13.94 26.64
C SER A 20 17.57 14.88 25.62
N TYR A 21 16.98 16.06 25.45
CA TYR A 21 17.44 16.99 24.42
C TYR A 21 18.83 17.54 24.72
N ASN A 22 19.76 17.42 23.77
CA ASN A 22 21.10 17.97 23.93
C ASN A 22 21.14 19.45 23.52
N LYS A 23 20.77 20.32 24.46
CA LYS A 23 20.75 21.79 24.27
C LYS A 23 22.12 22.38 23.86
N GLY A 24 23.21 21.67 24.13
CA GLY A 24 24.58 22.08 23.79
C GLY A 24 25.01 21.77 22.37
N TRP A 25 24.27 20.95 21.62
CA TRP A 25 24.65 20.53 20.27
C TRP A 25 24.12 21.48 19.19
N ASN A 26 24.97 21.85 18.23
CA ASN A 26 24.61 22.71 17.10
C ASN A 26 25.46 22.36 15.86
N ASP A 27 24.80 21.84 14.82
CA ASP A 27 25.40 21.60 13.51
C ASP A 27 24.94 22.66 12.51
N PHE A 28 25.77 23.68 12.28
CA PHE A 28 25.49 24.71 11.26
C PHE A 28 24.11 25.37 11.41
N GLY A 29 23.68 25.62 12.65
CA GLY A 29 22.38 26.20 12.96
C GLY A 29 21.29 25.17 13.30
N TYR A 30 21.53 23.88 13.10
CA TYR A 30 20.58 22.80 13.38
C TYR A 30 20.88 22.13 14.73
N LYS A 31 19.94 22.21 15.67
CA LYS A 31 20.03 21.55 16.98
C LYS A 31 19.07 20.36 17.02
N THR A 32 19.58 19.20 16.60
CA THR A 32 18.81 17.97 16.32
C THR A 32 19.13 16.81 17.27
N GLU A 33 20.12 16.95 18.15
CA GLU A 33 20.63 15.82 18.94
C GLU A 33 19.85 15.61 20.24
N TYR A 34 19.56 14.35 20.51
CA TYR A 34 19.08 13.83 21.78
C TYR A 34 20.03 12.74 22.28
N ILE A 35 20.13 12.62 23.60
CA ILE A 35 20.61 11.40 24.22
C ILE A 35 19.41 10.49 24.42
N ILE A 36 19.39 9.37 23.71
CA ILE A 36 18.39 8.32 23.89
C ILE A 36 18.87 7.38 25.00
N LYS A 37 18.01 7.09 25.96
CA LYS A 37 18.27 6.23 27.12
C LYS A 37 17.20 5.17 27.24
N TYR A 38 17.57 3.93 27.54
CA TYR A 38 16.63 2.88 27.89
C TYR A 38 16.72 2.57 29.38
N PHE A 39 15.55 2.61 30.03
CA PHE A 39 15.36 2.24 31.42
C PHE A 39 14.59 0.92 31.49
N ASP A 40 15.15 -0.06 32.21
CA ASP A 40 14.64 -1.42 32.31
C ASP A 40 13.40 -1.53 33.23
N GLU A 41 12.97 -2.76 33.55
CA GLU A 41 11.84 -3.02 34.45
C GLU A 41 12.06 -2.56 35.90
N ASN A 42 13.31 -2.35 36.31
CA ASN A 42 13.69 -1.83 37.61
C ASN A 42 13.80 -0.29 37.61
N GLY A 43 13.71 0.34 36.42
CA GLY A 43 13.92 1.77 36.25
C GLY A 43 15.40 2.14 36.27
N GLU A 44 16.30 1.20 36.01
CA GLU A 44 17.73 1.45 35.87
C GLU A 44 18.06 1.78 34.41
N CYS A 45 18.87 2.83 34.19
CA CYS A 45 19.34 3.17 32.86
C CYS A 45 20.42 2.18 32.43
N VAL A 46 20.07 1.22 31.58
CA VAL A 46 20.98 0.13 31.16
C VAL A 46 21.72 0.45 29.86
N TRP A 47 21.27 1.47 29.12
CA TRP A 47 21.88 1.87 27.86
C TRP A 47 21.58 3.32 27.53
N ASP A 48 22.57 4.04 26.99
CA ASP A 48 22.37 5.31 26.32
C ASP A 48 23.19 5.43 25.02
N SER A 49 22.76 6.35 24.15
CA SER A 49 23.42 6.68 22.89
C SER A 49 23.01 8.08 22.41
N SER A 50 23.76 8.65 21.48
CA SER A 50 23.29 9.80 20.70
C SER A 50 22.33 9.37 19.60
N LEU A 51 21.27 10.15 19.41
CA LEU A 51 20.27 10.05 18.37
C LEU A 51 20.04 11.45 17.79
N LYS A 52 19.98 11.59 16.46
CA LYS A 52 19.55 12.85 15.84
C LYS A 52 18.14 12.72 15.31
N ILE A 53 17.31 13.72 15.59
CA ILE A 53 15.94 13.84 15.09
C ILE A 53 15.83 15.14 14.29
N TYR A 54 15.31 15.06 13.08
CA TYR A 54 15.09 16.19 12.18
C TYR A 54 13.60 16.39 11.93
N CYS A 55 13.22 17.63 11.60
CA CYS A 55 11.87 18.05 11.26
C CYS A 55 11.93 18.96 10.02
N LYS A 56 11.12 18.71 8.99
CA LYS A 56 11.16 19.47 7.72
C LYS A 56 11.05 20.98 7.92
N GLN A 57 10.27 21.40 8.90
CA GLN A 57 10.03 22.80 9.25
C GLN A 57 11.33 23.55 9.61
N LEU A 58 12.39 22.84 9.99
CA LEU A 58 13.69 23.46 10.28
C LEU A 58 14.29 24.14 9.05
N ASP A 59 14.23 23.51 7.87
CA ASP A 59 14.78 24.09 6.63
C ASP A 59 14.02 25.34 6.15
N PHE A 60 12.78 25.52 6.60
CA PHE A 60 11.90 26.63 6.20
C PHE A 60 11.77 27.73 7.26
N ALA A 61 12.32 27.53 8.45
CA ALA A 61 12.22 28.51 9.51
C ALA A 61 13.13 29.72 9.21
N SER A 62 12.62 30.93 9.44
CA SER A 62 13.36 32.19 9.26
C SER A 62 14.37 32.49 10.38
N SER A 63 14.56 31.55 11.31
CA SER A 63 15.44 31.65 12.48
C SER A 63 16.89 31.32 12.12
N GLU A 64 17.87 31.97 12.76
CA GLU A 64 19.29 31.59 12.67
C GLU A 64 19.60 30.27 13.45
N CYS A 65 18.67 29.82 14.29
CA CYS A 65 18.80 28.62 15.10
C CYS A 65 17.54 27.75 15.01
N HIS A 66 17.71 26.50 14.55
CA HIS A 66 16.64 25.55 14.27
C HIS A 66 16.63 24.45 15.33
N GLU A 67 15.81 24.61 16.36
CA GLU A 67 15.67 23.65 17.46
C GLU A 67 14.53 22.68 17.20
N VAL A 68 14.87 21.40 16.98
CA VAL A 68 13.85 20.37 16.74
C VAL A 68 12.94 20.16 17.95
N ASP A 69 13.45 20.42 19.16
CA ASP A 69 12.74 20.20 20.43
C ASP A 69 11.43 20.98 20.54
N SER A 70 11.37 22.15 19.88
CA SER A 70 10.18 23.00 19.82
C SER A 70 9.01 22.35 19.07
N PHE A 71 9.28 21.35 18.24
CA PHE A 71 8.28 20.65 17.43
C PHE A 71 7.93 19.26 17.99
N LEU A 72 8.68 18.76 18.98
CA LEU A 72 8.54 17.40 19.49
C LEU A 72 7.63 17.36 20.72
N SER A 73 6.60 16.50 20.67
CA SER A 73 5.72 16.22 21.80
C SER A 73 6.48 15.59 22.99
N SER A 74 5.93 15.76 24.20
CA SER A 74 6.48 15.16 25.42
C SER A 74 6.40 13.62 25.43
N GLU A 75 5.42 13.04 24.74
CA GLU A 75 5.27 11.61 24.52
C GLU A 75 5.20 11.33 23.03
N ILE A 76 5.91 10.30 22.58
CA ILE A 76 6.05 9.97 21.15
C ILE A 76 5.38 8.64 20.90
N GLU A 77 4.09 8.65 20.58
CA GLU A 77 3.41 7.45 20.08
C GLU A 77 3.96 7.05 18.71
N GLN A 78 4.08 8.01 17.79
CA GLN A 78 4.67 7.89 16.47
C GLN A 78 5.07 9.30 16.01
N LEU A 79 6.28 9.46 15.47
CA LEU A 79 6.65 10.69 14.79
C LEU A 79 5.89 10.81 13.46
N ASN A 80 5.31 11.96 13.18
CA ASN A 80 4.59 12.21 11.93
C ASN A 80 5.56 12.30 10.72
N ASP A 81 5.01 12.41 9.51
CA ASP A 81 5.78 12.34 8.26
C ASP A 81 6.75 13.51 8.00
N ASP A 82 6.72 14.54 8.83
CA ASP A 82 7.67 15.64 8.75
C ASP A 82 8.96 15.38 9.54
N PHE A 83 9.00 14.31 10.33
CA PHE A 83 10.18 13.95 11.11
C PHE A 83 10.88 12.70 10.59
N CYS A 84 12.19 12.66 10.83
CA CYS A 84 13.00 11.45 10.73
C CYS A 84 14.03 11.38 11.85
N SER A 85 14.56 10.19 12.11
CA SER A 85 15.69 9.99 13.02
C SER A 85 16.84 9.23 12.36
N ILE A 86 18.03 9.36 12.94
CA ILE A 86 19.18 8.53 12.60
C ILE A 86 20.05 8.32 13.84
N GLY A 87 20.48 7.08 14.07
CA GLY A 87 21.54 6.80 15.02
C GLY A 87 22.86 7.42 14.55
N CYS A 88 23.61 8.05 15.44
CA CYS A 88 24.87 8.71 15.08
C CYS A 88 25.98 7.74 14.61
N ASN A 89 25.83 6.44 14.85
CA ASN A 89 26.74 5.38 14.41
C ASN A 89 26.04 4.01 14.41
N TYR A 90 26.74 2.97 13.97
CA TYR A 90 26.21 1.59 13.93
C TYR A 90 25.97 0.97 15.32
N ASP A 91 26.77 1.34 16.34
CA ASP A 91 26.68 0.81 17.71
C ASP A 91 25.33 1.11 18.36
N TYR A 92 24.71 2.26 18.04
CA TYR A 92 23.33 2.58 18.42
C TYR A 92 22.36 1.43 18.08
N TYR A 93 22.41 0.91 16.85
CA TYR A 93 21.48 -0.11 16.38
C TYR A 93 21.78 -1.48 17.00
N LEU A 94 23.07 -1.81 17.16
CA LEU A 94 23.52 -3.04 17.81
C LEU A 94 23.05 -3.10 19.27
N LYS A 95 23.24 -2.02 20.02
CA LYS A 95 22.82 -1.95 21.43
C LYS A 95 21.31 -1.91 21.57
N LEU A 96 20.60 -1.14 20.73
CA LEU A 96 19.14 -1.13 20.73
C LEU A 96 18.60 -2.57 20.55
N LYS A 97 19.15 -3.33 19.61
CA LYS A 97 18.78 -4.73 19.40
C LYS A 97 19.21 -5.64 20.55
N GLN A 98 20.37 -5.44 21.14
CA GLN A 98 20.86 -6.22 22.28
C GLN A 98 19.95 -6.08 23.51
N TYR A 99 19.57 -4.86 23.87
CA TYR A 99 18.75 -4.59 25.05
C TYR A 99 17.26 -4.81 24.80
N LEU A 100 16.81 -4.61 23.56
CA LEU A 100 15.39 -4.63 23.19
C LEU A 100 15.14 -5.53 21.96
N PRO A 101 15.52 -6.82 21.99
CA PRO A 101 15.53 -7.70 20.82
C PRO A 101 14.15 -7.97 20.21
N ASN A 102 13.08 -7.75 20.97
CA ASN A 102 11.71 -7.93 20.48
C ASN A 102 11.00 -6.60 20.15
N GLU A 103 11.61 -5.46 20.50
CA GLU A 103 10.96 -4.14 20.39
C GLU A 103 11.74 -3.14 19.52
N TYR A 104 13.02 -3.39 19.22
CA TYR A 104 13.87 -2.48 18.44
C TYR A 104 13.23 -2.01 17.13
N GLY A 105 12.61 -2.91 16.36
CA GLY A 105 11.94 -2.55 15.11
C GLY A 105 10.73 -1.62 15.31
N VAL A 106 9.96 -1.79 16.40
CA VAL A 106 8.83 -0.93 16.73
C VAL A 106 9.32 0.47 17.11
N ILE A 107 10.44 0.58 17.81
CA ILE A 107 11.04 1.84 18.22
C ILE A 107 11.56 2.60 17.01
N LEU A 108 12.35 1.94 16.16
CA LEU A 108 12.89 2.53 14.92
C LEU A 108 11.75 2.99 13.99
N LYS A 109 10.66 2.23 13.90
CA LYS A 109 9.45 2.64 13.17
C LYS A 109 8.83 3.91 13.75
N ARG A 110 8.63 3.95 15.07
CA ARG A 110 8.03 5.09 15.78
C ARG A 110 8.85 6.37 15.67
N LEU A 111 10.16 6.24 15.55
CA LEU A 111 11.09 7.35 15.39
C LEU A 111 11.33 7.74 13.91
N ASN A 112 10.65 7.09 12.95
CA ASN A 112 10.88 7.30 11.52
C ASN A 112 12.37 7.17 11.14
N ASP A 113 13.02 6.14 11.67
CA ASP A 113 14.46 5.98 11.54
C ASP A 113 14.87 5.68 10.09
N LEU A 114 15.89 6.38 9.61
CA LEU A 114 16.34 6.34 8.21
C LEU A 114 17.13 5.09 7.83
N ALA A 115 17.71 4.36 8.79
CA ALA A 115 18.25 3.03 8.54
C ALA A 115 17.13 2.00 8.38
N PHE A 116 16.05 2.15 9.14
CA PHE A 116 14.91 1.23 9.12
C PHE A 116 13.91 1.50 7.97
N ASN A 117 13.75 2.76 7.56
CA ASN A 117 12.78 3.20 6.56
C ASN A 117 13.47 3.74 5.29
N ILE A 118 13.68 2.86 4.31
CA ILE A 118 14.39 3.19 3.06
C ILE A 118 13.62 4.17 2.15
N ASN A 119 12.29 4.18 2.24
CA ASN A 119 11.46 5.13 1.49
C ASN A 119 11.64 6.54 2.04
N LYS A 120 11.61 6.68 3.38
CA LYS A 120 11.91 7.97 4.02
C LYS A 120 13.35 8.39 3.80
N TRP A 121 14.32 7.47 3.79
CA TRP A 121 15.70 7.80 3.42
C TRP A 121 15.80 8.52 2.07
N SER A 122 15.17 7.96 1.04
CA SER A 122 15.21 8.53 -0.32
C SER A 122 14.65 9.94 -0.40
N ILE A 123 13.74 10.30 0.50
CA ILE A 123 13.11 11.64 0.57
C ILE A 123 13.92 12.57 1.47
N PHE A 124 14.24 12.14 2.68
CA PHE A 124 14.85 12.98 3.71
C PHE A 124 16.31 13.31 3.43
N LYS A 125 17.05 12.43 2.72
CA LYS A 125 18.45 12.71 2.38
C LYS A 125 18.62 13.99 1.56
N GLU A 126 17.61 14.45 0.84
CA GLU A 126 17.71 15.66 0.01
C GLU A 126 17.53 16.96 0.82
N TYR A 127 17.11 16.88 2.09
CA TYR A 127 16.92 18.06 2.93
C TYR A 127 18.26 18.61 3.45
N VAL A 128 18.36 19.93 3.51
CA VAL A 128 19.59 20.64 3.86
C VAL A 128 19.96 20.38 5.32
N GLY A 129 18.99 20.41 6.24
CA GLY A 129 19.23 20.11 7.64
C GLY A 129 19.63 18.66 7.88
N VAL A 130 19.15 17.72 7.06
CA VAL A 130 19.58 16.32 7.14
C VAL A 130 21.04 16.18 6.71
N GLN A 131 21.41 16.77 5.57
CA GLN A 131 22.80 16.76 5.07
C GLN A 131 23.76 17.47 6.03
N LYS A 132 23.39 18.65 6.54
CA LYS A 132 24.26 19.46 7.41
C LYS A 132 24.38 18.93 8.83
N SER A 133 23.35 18.27 9.35
CA SER A 133 23.31 17.84 10.75
C SER A 133 23.33 16.33 10.90
N LEU A 134 22.34 15.62 10.36
CA LEU A 134 22.19 14.17 10.56
C LEU A 134 23.31 13.39 9.88
N LEU A 135 23.70 13.80 8.67
CA LEU A 135 24.72 13.16 7.84
C LEU A 135 26.03 13.96 7.78
N ARG A 136 26.25 14.84 8.77
CA ARG A 136 27.43 15.71 8.82
C ARG A 136 28.76 14.95 8.70
N THR A 137 28.81 13.74 9.28
CA THR A 137 30.01 12.92 9.36
C THR A 137 29.82 11.65 8.53
N GLU A 138 30.87 11.23 7.83
CA GLU A 138 30.90 9.96 7.09
C GLU A 138 30.49 8.77 7.99
N MET A 139 30.87 8.80 9.27
CA MET A 139 30.49 7.78 10.27
C MET A 139 28.98 7.60 10.45
N ALA A 140 28.18 8.66 10.26
CA ALA A 140 26.73 8.61 10.43
C ALA A 140 26.06 7.94 9.22
N GLU A 141 26.51 8.29 8.02
CA GLU A 141 26.03 7.66 6.78
C GLU A 141 26.46 6.19 6.71
N GLU A 142 27.74 5.89 6.95
CA GLU A 142 28.22 4.51 7.04
C GLU A 142 27.51 3.71 8.13
N GLY A 143 27.27 4.35 9.29
CA GLY A 143 26.57 3.74 10.41
C GLY A 143 25.14 3.36 10.05
N ARG A 144 24.46 4.22 9.29
CA ARG A 144 23.13 3.99 8.76
C ARG A 144 23.11 2.89 7.71
N ASP A 145 24.08 2.85 6.81
CA ASP A 145 24.12 1.82 5.75
C ASP A 145 24.38 0.44 6.33
N LYS A 146 25.36 0.31 7.23
CA LYS A 146 25.60 -0.93 8.00
C LYS A 146 24.36 -1.36 8.79
N ALA A 147 23.66 -0.41 9.40
CA ALA A 147 22.42 -0.69 10.09
C ALA A 147 21.31 -1.16 9.15
N ALA A 148 21.14 -0.51 8.00
CA ALA A 148 20.15 -0.91 7.00
C ALA A 148 20.39 -2.33 6.51
N GLU A 149 21.65 -2.69 6.22
CA GLU A 149 22.04 -4.06 5.84
C GLU A 149 21.68 -5.07 6.95
N MET A 150 22.11 -4.82 8.19
CA MET A 150 21.80 -5.69 9.33
C MET A 150 20.28 -5.84 9.56
N LEU A 151 19.53 -4.75 9.46
CA LEU A 151 18.09 -4.76 9.67
C LEU A 151 17.36 -5.51 8.56
N GLU A 152 17.85 -5.43 7.32
CA GLU A 152 17.35 -6.25 6.22
C GLU A 152 17.71 -7.73 6.40
N GLU A 153 18.92 -8.05 6.83
CA GLU A 153 19.31 -9.42 7.20
C GLU A 153 18.41 -9.98 8.30
N ASP A 154 18.05 -9.20 9.32
CA ASP A 154 17.13 -9.63 10.37
C ASP A 154 15.74 -9.92 9.84
N LYS A 155 15.21 -9.04 8.98
CA LYS A 155 13.92 -9.26 8.32
C LYS A 155 13.98 -10.54 7.49
N MET A 156 15.07 -10.77 6.76
CA MET A 156 15.29 -11.99 5.98
C MET A 156 15.43 -13.23 6.84
N ASN A 157 16.18 -13.19 7.95
CA ASN A 157 16.37 -14.32 8.86
C ASN A 157 15.08 -14.68 9.60
N LEU A 158 14.31 -13.67 10.05
CA LEU A 158 12.99 -13.88 10.61
C LEU A 158 12.06 -14.47 9.54
N PHE A 159 12.15 -13.96 8.33
CA PHE A 159 11.39 -14.43 7.18
C PHE A 159 11.73 -15.89 6.81
N GLU A 160 13.00 -16.26 6.78
CA GLU A 160 13.48 -17.62 6.58
C GLU A 160 12.99 -18.52 7.71
N LYS A 161 13.12 -18.10 8.97
CA LYS A 161 12.64 -18.87 10.13
C LYS A 161 11.13 -19.09 10.08
N MET A 162 10.35 -18.07 9.70
CA MET A 162 8.91 -18.18 9.45
C MET A 162 8.60 -19.07 8.25
N SER A 163 9.44 -19.03 7.22
CA SER A 163 9.33 -19.89 6.04
C SER A 163 9.62 -21.33 6.39
N TYR A 164 10.70 -21.67 7.09
CA TYR A 164 11.00 -23.01 7.62
C TYR A 164 9.87 -23.53 8.52
N LEU A 165 9.29 -22.69 9.38
CA LEU A 165 8.11 -23.05 10.18
C LEU A 165 6.87 -23.33 9.31
N SER A 166 6.75 -22.69 8.14
CA SER A 166 5.68 -22.93 7.17
C SER A 166 6.00 -24.07 6.18
N LEU A 167 7.28 -24.42 5.99
CA LEU A 167 7.82 -25.34 4.99
C LEU A 167 8.17 -26.70 5.62
N ASN A 168 7.17 -27.30 6.28
CA ASN A 168 7.01 -28.76 6.23
C ASN A 168 6.51 -29.26 4.84
N LYS A 169 6.77 -28.50 3.76
CA LYS A 169 6.63 -28.91 2.35
C LYS A 169 7.74 -28.24 1.51
N LYS A 170 8.25 -29.01 0.53
CA LYS A 170 9.55 -28.90 -0.18
C LYS A 170 9.89 -27.59 -0.93
N ASP A 171 11.20 -27.40 -1.06
CA ASP A 171 11.93 -26.29 -1.70
C ASP A 171 11.86 -26.23 -3.23
N SER A 172 11.27 -25.15 -3.76
CA SER A 172 11.62 -24.57 -5.07
C SER A 172 11.20 -23.08 -5.25
N ASP A 173 10.88 -22.35 -4.17
CA ASP A 173 10.13 -21.09 -4.27
C ASP A 173 10.83 -19.81 -3.74
N ILE A 174 12.11 -19.87 -3.35
CA ILE A 174 12.80 -18.78 -2.62
C ILE A 174 12.82 -17.44 -3.40
N GLU A 175 12.99 -17.41 -4.72
CA GLU A 175 12.95 -16.16 -5.52
C GLU A 175 11.54 -15.59 -5.73
N LYS A 176 10.50 -16.43 -5.81
CA LYS A 176 9.09 -15.96 -5.94
C LYS A 176 8.60 -15.29 -4.67
N VAL A 177 9.19 -15.66 -3.54
CA VAL A 177 8.76 -15.26 -2.21
C VAL A 177 9.29 -13.87 -1.84
N LYS A 178 10.49 -13.50 -2.29
CA LYS A 178 11.05 -12.15 -2.07
C LYS A 178 10.22 -11.04 -2.73
N TYR A 179 9.71 -11.27 -3.94
CA TYR A 179 8.87 -10.30 -4.68
C TYR A 179 7.45 -10.17 -4.12
N SER A 180 6.95 -11.16 -3.39
CA SER A 180 5.57 -11.21 -2.89
C SER A 180 5.40 -10.67 -1.46
N ILE A 181 6.48 -10.30 -0.75
CA ILE A 181 6.44 -9.94 0.67
C ILE A 181 6.62 -8.45 0.95
N ASP A 182 7.31 -7.69 0.11
CA ASP A 182 7.28 -6.21 0.18
C ASP A 182 5.84 -5.64 0.07
N ASN A 183 4.90 -6.44 -0.46
CA ASN A 183 3.47 -6.13 -0.52
C ASN A 183 2.62 -6.68 0.64
N LYS A 184 3.14 -7.53 1.55
CA LYS A 184 2.31 -8.26 2.54
C LYS A 184 2.22 -7.65 3.94
N ASN A 185 3.12 -6.75 4.34
CA ASN A 185 3.02 -6.10 5.67
C ASN A 185 2.12 -4.86 5.70
N VAL A 186 1.64 -4.40 4.55
CA VAL A 186 0.53 -3.45 4.48
C VAL A 186 -0.63 -4.16 3.82
N LYS A 187 -1.75 -4.32 4.53
CA LYS A 187 -2.95 -4.97 3.98
C LYS A 187 -3.55 -4.07 2.91
N LYS A 188 -3.08 -4.22 1.67
CA LYS A 188 -3.56 -3.49 0.50
C LYS A 188 -5.01 -3.87 0.23
N LYS A 189 -5.84 -2.85 0.02
CA LYS A 189 -7.17 -3.00 -0.52
C LYS A 189 -7.14 -2.59 -1.98
N TYR A 190 -7.73 -3.35 -2.87
CA TYR A 190 -7.73 -3.01 -4.28
C TYR A 190 -9.05 -2.38 -4.69
N GLN A 191 -8.99 -1.43 -5.62
CA GLN A 191 -10.18 -0.92 -6.31
C GLN A 191 -10.41 -1.76 -7.57
N ILE A 192 -11.61 -2.31 -7.71
CA ILE A 192 -11.96 -3.25 -8.78
C ILE A 192 -13.13 -2.67 -9.56
N PHE A 193 -12.88 -2.31 -10.82
CA PHE A 193 -13.92 -1.84 -11.73
C PHE A 193 -14.75 -3.04 -12.22
N ILE A 194 -16.06 -3.01 -12.01
CA ILE A 194 -16.98 -4.02 -12.53
C ILE A 194 -17.67 -3.44 -13.75
N SER A 195 -17.39 -3.99 -14.92
CA SER A 195 -18.02 -3.65 -16.19
C SER A 195 -18.98 -4.76 -16.62
N SER A 196 -20.20 -4.37 -17.00
CA SER A 196 -21.23 -5.27 -17.48
C SER A 196 -22.36 -4.48 -18.15
N THR A 197 -23.30 -5.15 -18.79
CA THR A 197 -24.64 -4.59 -18.95
C THR A 197 -25.31 -4.48 -17.57
N TYR A 198 -26.32 -3.61 -17.42
CA TYR A 198 -26.93 -3.36 -16.11
C TYR A 198 -28.22 -4.15 -15.90
N THR A 199 -29.24 -3.89 -16.73
CA THR A 199 -30.62 -4.31 -16.46
C THR A 199 -30.84 -5.82 -16.40
N ASP A 200 -30.09 -6.61 -17.16
CA ASP A 200 -30.15 -8.08 -17.17
C ASP A 200 -29.22 -8.75 -16.15
N LEU A 201 -28.28 -8.00 -15.56
CA LEU A 201 -27.24 -8.54 -14.69
C LEU A 201 -27.27 -7.96 -13.27
N VAL A 202 -28.38 -7.35 -12.84
CA VAL A 202 -28.52 -6.74 -11.51
C VAL A 202 -28.13 -7.72 -10.39
N GLU A 203 -28.69 -8.92 -10.39
CA GLU A 203 -28.37 -9.94 -9.38
C GLU A 203 -26.92 -10.48 -9.49
N PRO A 204 -26.45 -10.96 -10.65
CA PRO A 204 -25.04 -11.35 -10.84
C PRO A 204 -24.05 -10.28 -10.35
N ARG A 205 -24.30 -9.02 -10.72
CA ARG A 205 -23.45 -7.88 -10.40
C ARG A 205 -23.47 -7.56 -8.92
N GLN A 206 -24.65 -7.65 -8.26
CA GLN A 206 -24.76 -7.53 -6.81
C GLN A 206 -23.96 -8.62 -6.08
N LYS A 207 -24.06 -9.88 -6.49
CA LYS A 207 -23.32 -10.99 -5.88
C LYS A 207 -21.81 -10.81 -6.02
N VAL A 208 -21.34 -10.37 -7.18
CA VAL A 208 -19.93 -10.04 -7.42
C VAL A 208 -19.46 -8.88 -6.54
N ARG A 209 -20.23 -7.79 -6.48
CA ARG A 209 -19.94 -6.65 -5.60
C ARG A 209 -19.82 -7.09 -4.13
N ASP A 210 -20.79 -7.84 -3.64
CA ASP A 210 -20.82 -8.31 -2.25
C ASP A 210 -19.65 -9.28 -1.97
N ALA A 211 -19.26 -10.12 -2.94
CA ALA A 211 -18.10 -10.98 -2.83
C ALA A 211 -16.78 -10.18 -2.74
N ILE A 212 -16.62 -9.16 -3.58
CA ILE A 212 -15.45 -8.26 -3.55
C ILE A 212 -15.36 -7.52 -2.19
N LEU A 213 -16.49 -7.06 -1.64
CA LEU A 213 -16.53 -6.44 -0.31
C LEU A 213 -16.12 -7.43 0.79
N ARG A 214 -16.53 -8.70 0.71
CA ARG A 214 -16.10 -9.76 1.65
C ARG A 214 -14.61 -10.06 1.58
N MET A 215 -13.97 -9.82 0.42
CA MET A 215 -12.51 -9.85 0.27
C MET A 215 -11.81 -8.61 0.87
N MET A 216 -12.55 -7.67 1.44
CA MET A 216 -12.06 -6.38 1.96
C MET A 216 -11.46 -5.47 0.88
N HIS A 217 -11.99 -5.54 -0.34
CA HIS A 217 -11.63 -4.69 -1.47
C HIS A 217 -12.79 -3.75 -1.84
N PHE A 218 -12.53 -2.77 -2.71
CA PHE A 218 -13.51 -1.76 -3.11
C PHE A 218 -14.04 -2.10 -4.51
N PRO A 219 -15.27 -2.64 -4.65
CA PRO A 219 -15.90 -2.74 -5.95
C PRO A 219 -16.33 -1.35 -6.40
N VAL A 220 -16.14 -1.02 -7.68
CA VAL A 220 -16.66 0.23 -8.26
C VAL A 220 -17.34 -0.07 -9.58
N GLY A 221 -18.43 0.63 -9.84
CA GLY A 221 -19.01 0.70 -11.17
C GLY A 221 -20.22 1.62 -11.16
N MET A 222 -21.11 1.43 -12.12
CA MET A 222 -22.09 2.45 -12.49
C MET A 222 -23.04 2.89 -11.35
N GLU A 223 -23.27 2.06 -10.33
CA GLU A 223 -24.13 2.40 -9.20
C GLU A 223 -23.52 3.43 -8.24
N MET A 224 -22.21 3.68 -8.35
CA MET A 224 -21.52 4.69 -7.52
C MET A 224 -21.40 6.04 -8.21
N PHE A 225 -21.81 6.16 -9.47
CA PHE A 225 -21.74 7.42 -10.21
C PHE A 225 -22.91 8.31 -9.77
N ASN A 226 -22.58 9.40 -9.08
CA ASN A 226 -23.56 10.39 -8.60
C ASN A 226 -23.90 11.40 -9.69
N ALA A 227 -25.00 12.13 -9.52
CA ALA A 227 -25.29 13.29 -10.36
C ALA A 227 -24.20 14.35 -10.17
N GLY A 228 -23.60 14.80 -11.27
CA GLY A 228 -22.56 15.82 -11.34
C GLY A 228 -22.62 16.57 -12.67
N ASP A 229 -21.77 17.59 -12.82
CA ASP A 229 -21.59 18.39 -14.04
C ASP A 229 -20.62 17.74 -15.05
N GLU A 230 -19.90 16.69 -14.65
CA GLU A 230 -19.05 15.86 -15.50
C GLU A 230 -19.85 14.92 -16.41
N GLY A 231 -19.34 14.67 -17.62
CA GLY A 231 -19.93 13.68 -18.51
C GLY A 231 -19.72 12.25 -18.00
N GLN A 232 -20.70 11.38 -18.27
CA GLN A 232 -20.69 9.98 -17.81
C GLN A 232 -19.43 9.22 -18.26
N TRP A 233 -18.92 9.55 -19.44
CA TRP A 233 -17.74 8.89 -19.98
C TRP A 233 -16.46 9.31 -19.27
N GLU A 234 -16.30 10.61 -18.97
CA GLU A 234 -15.16 11.15 -18.23
C GLU A 234 -15.03 10.50 -16.84
N ILE A 235 -16.16 10.36 -16.13
CA ILE A 235 -16.20 9.68 -14.82
C ILE A 235 -15.76 8.21 -14.97
N ILE A 236 -16.29 7.50 -15.97
CA ILE A 236 -15.95 6.10 -16.24
C ILE A 236 -14.45 5.96 -16.52
N GLN A 237 -13.87 6.84 -17.34
CA GLN A 237 -12.45 6.82 -17.65
C GLN A 237 -11.58 6.99 -16.40
N GLY A 238 -11.82 8.03 -15.61
CA GLY A 238 -11.08 8.28 -14.37
C GLY A 238 -11.22 7.15 -13.36
N THR A 239 -12.39 6.50 -13.31
CA THR A 239 -12.63 5.35 -12.45
C THR A 239 -11.87 4.11 -12.92
N ILE A 240 -11.84 3.82 -14.23
CA ILE A 240 -11.05 2.72 -14.79
C ILE A 240 -9.56 2.97 -14.53
N GLU A 241 -9.08 4.20 -14.73
CA GLU A 241 -7.69 4.59 -14.52
C GLU A 241 -7.24 4.45 -13.07
N SER A 242 -8.09 4.79 -12.10
CA SER A 242 -7.81 4.65 -10.67
C SER A 242 -8.01 3.21 -10.14
N SER A 243 -8.60 2.31 -10.93
CA SER A 243 -8.83 0.92 -10.52
C SER A 243 -7.60 0.04 -10.75
N ASP A 244 -7.35 -0.89 -9.82
CA ASP A 244 -6.25 -1.85 -9.89
C ASP A 244 -6.55 -3.02 -10.82
N TYR A 245 -7.82 -3.45 -10.83
CA TYR A 245 -8.30 -4.59 -11.61
C TYR A 245 -9.59 -4.23 -12.34
N TYR A 246 -9.79 -4.87 -13.49
CA TYR A 246 -11.00 -4.74 -14.29
C TYR A 246 -11.69 -6.09 -14.41
N VAL A 247 -12.92 -6.19 -13.90
CA VAL A 247 -13.77 -7.38 -14.02
C VAL A 247 -14.81 -7.10 -15.10
N LEU A 248 -14.79 -7.90 -16.16
CA LEU A 248 -15.76 -7.87 -17.25
C LEU A 248 -16.75 -9.02 -17.09
N ILE A 249 -18.04 -8.71 -16.95
CA ILE A 249 -19.11 -9.70 -16.91
C ILE A 249 -19.94 -9.54 -18.19
N ILE A 250 -19.93 -10.57 -19.03
CA ILE A 250 -20.71 -10.63 -20.26
C ILE A 250 -21.87 -11.58 -20.06
N GLY A 251 -23.09 -11.02 -20.12
CA GLY A 251 -24.34 -11.77 -20.13
C GLY A 251 -24.78 -12.13 -21.55
N ASN A 252 -26.10 -12.19 -21.75
CA ASN A 252 -26.71 -12.54 -23.04
C ASN A 252 -27.07 -11.32 -23.89
N ARG A 253 -26.71 -10.11 -23.43
CA ARG A 253 -27.01 -8.85 -24.11
C ARG A 253 -25.74 -8.11 -24.51
N TYR A 254 -25.79 -7.48 -25.67
CA TYR A 254 -24.80 -6.52 -26.10
C TYR A 254 -24.96 -5.18 -25.36
N GLY A 255 -26.20 -4.82 -25.02
CA GLY A 255 -26.51 -3.65 -24.21
C GLY A 255 -26.81 -2.39 -25.03
N THR A 256 -26.68 -1.23 -24.39
CA THR A 256 -26.95 0.07 -24.99
C THR A 256 -25.79 0.49 -25.88
N GLU A 257 -26.10 0.90 -27.10
CA GLU A 257 -25.12 1.38 -28.08
C GLU A 257 -25.02 2.89 -28.03
N ILE A 258 -23.82 3.39 -28.34
CA ILE A 258 -23.58 4.81 -28.44
C ILE A 258 -24.15 5.30 -29.77
N GLU A 259 -25.02 6.31 -29.73
CA GLU A 259 -25.74 6.79 -30.91
C GLU A 259 -24.90 7.71 -31.79
N ASN A 260 -24.03 8.53 -31.20
CA ASN A 260 -23.35 9.63 -31.87
C ASN A 260 -21.85 9.68 -31.52
N GLY A 261 -21.07 10.34 -32.39
CA GLY A 261 -19.64 10.57 -32.19
C GLY A 261 -18.75 9.46 -32.78
N SER A 262 -17.46 9.49 -32.42
CA SER A 262 -16.46 8.56 -32.97
C SER A 262 -16.66 7.10 -32.55
N ASP A 263 -17.38 6.88 -31.45
CA ASP A 263 -17.67 5.55 -30.91
C ASP A 263 -19.09 5.07 -31.25
N ALA A 264 -19.76 5.73 -32.22
CA ALA A 264 -21.12 5.34 -32.59
C ALA A 264 -21.17 3.89 -33.10
N GLY A 265 -22.16 3.13 -32.61
CA GLY A 265 -22.41 1.74 -33.01
C GLY A 265 -21.64 0.66 -32.23
N ILE A 266 -20.87 1.03 -31.20
CA ILE A 266 -20.40 0.09 -30.17
C ILE A 266 -21.15 0.29 -28.85
N SER A 267 -21.25 -0.76 -28.03
CA SER A 267 -21.87 -0.65 -26.71
C SER A 267 -20.99 0.07 -25.70
N TYR A 268 -21.61 0.67 -24.68
CA TYR A 268 -20.87 1.29 -23.56
C TYR A 268 -19.92 0.28 -22.89
N THR A 269 -20.36 -0.96 -22.66
CA THR A 269 -19.52 -2.03 -22.08
C THR A 269 -18.33 -2.38 -22.98
N GLU A 270 -18.52 -2.43 -24.31
CA GLU A 270 -17.41 -2.65 -25.25
C GLU A 270 -16.44 -1.47 -25.25
N LYS A 271 -16.94 -0.24 -25.20
CA LYS A 271 -16.12 0.98 -25.10
C LYS A 271 -15.27 0.99 -23.82
N GLU A 272 -15.85 0.64 -22.68
CA GLU A 272 -15.13 0.48 -21.41
C GLU A 272 -14.02 -0.58 -21.51
N PHE A 273 -14.31 -1.73 -22.12
CA PHE A 273 -13.33 -2.81 -22.30
C PHE A 273 -12.16 -2.37 -23.19
N LEU A 274 -12.45 -1.71 -24.31
CA LEU A 274 -11.41 -1.19 -25.21
C LEU A 274 -10.53 -0.16 -24.48
N TYR A 275 -11.13 0.66 -23.62
CA TYR A 275 -10.39 1.62 -22.79
C TYR A 275 -9.49 0.93 -21.77
N ALA A 276 -10.02 -0.05 -21.03
CA ALA A 276 -9.26 -0.85 -20.08
C ALA A 276 -8.08 -1.57 -20.75
N MET A 277 -8.28 -2.08 -21.98
CA MET A 277 -7.20 -2.63 -22.80
C MET A 277 -6.13 -1.58 -23.13
N LYS A 278 -6.54 -0.39 -23.59
CA LYS A 278 -5.62 0.71 -23.91
C LYS A 278 -4.78 1.13 -22.70
N MET A 279 -5.36 1.09 -21.50
CA MET A 279 -4.69 1.41 -20.24
C MET A 279 -3.88 0.24 -19.65
N ASN A 280 -3.77 -0.89 -20.36
CA ASN A 280 -3.10 -2.10 -19.91
C ASN A 280 -3.59 -2.59 -18.53
N LYS A 281 -4.89 -2.43 -18.24
CA LYS A 281 -5.46 -2.91 -16.99
C LYS A 281 -5.46 -4.44 -16.95
N PRO A 282 -5.21 -5.07 -15.80
CA PRO A 282 -5.42 -6.50 -15.66
C PRO A 282 -6.92 -6.81 -15.73
N ILE A 283 -7.33 -7.44 -16.84
CA ILE A 283 -8.73 -7.75 -17.15
C ILE A 283 -9.04 -9.22 -16.81
N LEU A 284 -10.04 -9.43 -15.97
CA LEU A 284 -10.63 -10.73 -15.65
C LEU A 284 -12.01 -10.80 -16.31
N ALA A 285 -12.19 -11.71 -17.27
CA ALA A 285 -13.40 -11.76 -18.09
C ALA A 285 -14.20 -13.03 -17.85
N PHE A 286 -15.50 -12.86 -17.61
CA PHE A 286 -16.46 -13.91 -17.31
C PHE A 286 -17.62 -13.83 -18.30
N ILE A 287 -17.86 -14.92 -19.03
CA ILE A 287 -18.87 -14.97 -20.09
C ILE A 287 -19.96 -15.96 -19.69
N ILE A 288 -21.22 -15.59 -19.82
CA ILE A 288 -22.31 -16.52 -19.51
C ILE A 288 -22.24 -17.74 -20.44
N ASP A 289 -22.50 -18.92 -19.88
CA ASP A 289 -22.54 -20.16 -20.66
C ASP A 289 -23.73 -20.12 -21.64
N ASP A 290 -23.48 -20.53 -22.89
CA ASP A 290 -24.46 -20.47 -23.97
C ASP A 290 -25.69 -21.38 -23.72
N ASN A 291 -25.61 -22.30 -22.75
CA ASN A 291 -26.72 -23.16 -22.33
C ASN A 291 -27.67 -22.49 -21.31
N VAL A 292 -27.36 -21.29 -20.80
CA VAL A 292 -28.23 -20.57 -19.86
C VAL A 292 -29.36 -19.88 -20.62
N SER A 293 -30.60 -20.15 -20.22
CA SER A 293 -31.78 -19.54 -20.84
C SER A 293 -31.82 -18.03 -20.63
N VAL A 294 -32.12 -17.29 -21.69
CA VAL A 294 -32.36 -15.84 -21.64
C VAL A 294 -33.82 -15.58 -21.29
N GLU A 295 -34.10 -14.70 -20.33
CA GLU A 295 -35.47 -14.25 -20.09
C GLU A 295 -36.01 -13.50 -21.32
N LYS A 296 -37.31 -13.65 -21.60
CA LYS A 296 -37.93 -13.11 -22.83
C LYS A 296 -37.76 -11.60 -22.98
N ASN A 297 -37.80 -10.86 -21.88
CA ASN A 297 -37.59 -9.41 -21.76
C ASN A 297 -36.16 -8.96 -22.06
N PHE A 298 -35.20 -9.89 -22.10
CA PHE A 298 -33.79 -9.59 -22.33
C PHE A 298 -33.28 -10.10 -23.69
N ILE A 299 -34.16 -10.64 -24.53
CA ILE A 299 -33.81 -11.05 -25.89
C ILE A 299 -33.62 -9.79 -26.76
N GLU A 300 -32.41 -9.59 -27.25
CA GLU A 300 -32.09 -8.49 -28.19
C GLU A 300 -32.27 -8.92 -29.66
N SER A 301 -32.22 -7.94 -30.57
CA SER A 301 -32.30 -8.18 -32.01
C SER A 301 -31.15 -9.06 -32.53
N ASP A 302 -31.34 -9.71 -33.67
CA ASP A 302 -30.30 -10.56 -34.26
C ASP A 302 -29.04 -9.78 -34.65
N GLU A 303 -29.18 -8.49 -34.95
CA GLU A 303 -28.04 -7.60 -35.15
C GLU A 303 -27.20 -7.45 -33.87
N LYS A 304 -27.83 -7.15 -32.74
CA LYS A 304 -27.14 -7.04 -31.44
C LYS A 304 -26.54 -8.36 -30.98
N LYS A 305 -27.22 -9.48 -31.22
CA LYS A 305 -26.64 -10.82 -30.96
C LYS A 305 -25.34 -11.03 -31.75
N LYS A 306 -25.32 -10.67 -33.05
CA LYS A 306 -24.09 -10.76 -33.85
C LYS A 306 -22.98 -9.83 -33.33
N LYS A 307 -23.33 -8.64 -32.82
CA LYS A 307 -22.36 -7.74 -32.18
C LYS A 307 -21.82 -8.31 -30.87
N LEU A 308 -22.67 -8.92 -30.05
CA LEU A 308 -22.28 -9.63 -28.83
C LEU A 308 -21.30 -10.76 -29.13
N GLU A 309 -21.57 -11.60 -30.13
CA GLU A 309 -20.67 -12.69 -30.50
C GLU A 309 -19.30 -12.17 -30.96
N LYS A 310 -19.26 -11.12 -31.78
CA LYS A 310 -18.00 -10.44 -32.14
C LYS A 310 -17.26 -9.87 -30.93
N PHE A 311 -17.99 -9.36 -29.95
CA PHE A 311 -17.40 -8.84 -28.73
C PHE A 311 -16.83 -9.97 -27.86
N LYS A 312 -17.55 -11.09 -27.70
CA LYS A 312 -17.05 -12.31 -27.03
C LYS A 312 -15.78 -12.83 -27.71
N GLU A 313 -15.76 -12.93 -29.04
CA GLU A 313 -14.57 -13.33 -29.81
C GLU A 313 -13.38 -12.40 -29.55
N LYS A 314 -13.62 -11.08 -29.55
CA LYS A 314 -12.58 -10.07 -29.26
C LYS A 314 -12.00 -10.23 -27.85
N VAL A 315 -12.84 -10.50 -26.86
CA VAL A 315 -12.43 -10.71 -25.47
C VAL A 315 -11.59 -11.98 -25.33
N GLN A 316 -11.98 -13.04 -26.04
CA GLN A 316 -11.33 -14.36 -26.01
C GLN A 316 -9.98 -14.42 -26.73
N LYS A 317 -9.74 -13.56 -27.73
CA LYS A 317 -8.58 -13.66 -28.63
C LYS A 317 -7.22 -13.75 -27.91
N ASP A 318 -7.04 -12.99 -26.83
CA ASP A 318 -5.74 -12.87 -26.14
C ASP A 318 -5.85 -13.12 -24.62
N ARG A 319 -6.96 -13.73 -24.15
CA ARG A 319 -7.24 -13.88 -22.71
C ARG A 319 -7.93 -15.20 -22.41
N MET A 320 -7.54 -15.81 -21.28
CA MET A 320 -8.35 -16.87 -20.70
C MET A 320 -9.63 -16.27 -20.14
N ILE A 321 -10.77 -16.90 -20.44
CA ILE A 321 -12.08 -16.53 -19.92
C ILE A 321 -12.63 -17.68 -19.07
N GLU A 322 -13.51 -17.36 -18.14
CA GLU A 322 -14.29 -18.35 -17.39
C GLU A 322 -15.76 -18.26 -17.80
N LYS A 323 -16.41 -19.42 -17.97
CA LYS A 323 -17.84 -19.50 -18.29
C LYS A 323 -18.65 -19.71 -17.01
N TRP A 324 -19.70 -18.92 -16.80
CA TRP A 324 -20.55 -19.01 -15.60
C TRP A 324 -22.02 -19.30 -15.96
N LYS A 325 -22.74 -20.00 -15.08
CA LYS A 325 -24.13 -20.41 -15.31
C LYS A 325 -25.14 -19.75 -14.39
N ASN A 326 -24.71 -19.29 -13.22
CA ASN A 326 -25.57 -18.63 -12.25
C ASN A 326 -24.79 -17.58 -11.41
N PRO A 327 -25.49 -16.66 -10.73
CA PRO A 327 -24.86 -15.59 -9.95
C PRO A 327 -23.87 -16.04 -8.86
N ASP A 328 -24.15 -17.15 -8.18
CA ASP A 328 -23.30 -17.64 -7.08
C ASP A 328 -22.00 -18.25 -7.61
N GLU A 329 -22.07 -19.00 -8.71
CA GLU A 329 -20.91 -19.52 -9.43
C GLU A 329 -20.02 -18.38 -9.93
N LEU A 330 -20.61 -17.36 -10.56
CA LEU A 330 -19.88 -16.18 -11.01
C LEU A 330 -19.13 -15.50 -9.86
N ALA A 331 -19.79 -15.30 -8.72
CA ALA A 331 -19.17 -14.68 -7.56
C ALA A 331 -17.98 -15.50 -7.03
N GLY A 332 -18.12 -16.84 -6.97
CA GLY A 332 -17.04 -17.74 -6.56
C GLY A 332 -15.85 -17.74 -7.52
N MET A 333 -16.12 -17.72 -8.84
CA MET A 333 -15.11 -17.57 -9.88
C MET A 333 -14.36 -16.25 -9.72
N VAL A 334 -15.08 -15.12 -9.65
CA VAL A 334 -14.48 -13.79 -9.48
C VAL A 334 -13.56 -13.72 -8.26
N VAL A 335 -13.97 -14.26 -7.11
CA VAL A 335 -13.12 -14.31 -5.90
C VAL A 335 -11.82 -15.07 -6.18
N THR A 336 -11.91 -16.23 -6.81
CA THR A 336 -10.77 -17.09 -7.10
C THR A 336 -9.82 -16.44 -8.10
N SER A 337 -10.35 -15.88 -9.20
CA SER A 337 -9.53 -15.24 -10.24
C SER A 337 -8.90 -13.95 -9.72
N LEU A 338 -9.62 -13.14 -8.93
CA LEU A 338 -9.06 -11.94 -8.29
C LEU A 338 -7.93 -12.31 -7.33
N HIS A 339 -8.12 -13.29 -6.44
CA HIS A 339 -7.09 -13.74 -5.52
C HIS A 339 -5.81 -14.15 -6.26
N ASN A 340 -5.95 -15.02 -7.27
CA ASN A 340 -4.82 -15.45 -8.10
C ASN A 340 -4.14 -14.29 -8.84
N GLN A 341 -4.94 -13.35 -9.36
CA GLN A 341 -4.42 -12.20 -10.08
C GLN A 341 -3.69 -11.23 -9.17
N MET A 342 -4.19 -11.01 -7.95
CA MET A 342 -3.54 -10.18 -6.93
C MET A 342 -2.21 -10.75 -6.49
N GLU A 343 -2.09 -12.07 -6.39
CA GLU A 343 -0.82 -12.72 -6.06
C GLU A 343 0.18 -12.68 -7.22
N ARG A 344 -0.27 -12.92 -8.45
CA ARG A 344 0.61 -12.98 -9.64
C ARG A 344 1.03 -11.61 -10.15
N LYS A 345 0.12 -10.64 -10.12
CA LYS A 345 0.28 -9.28 -10.65
C LYS A 345 -0.39 -8.29 -9.69
N PRO A 346 0.25 -7.99 -8.53
CA PRO A 346 -0.29 -7.08 -7.55
C PRO A 346 -0.43 -5.67 -8.14
N GLY A 347 -1.60 -5.07 -7.98
CA GLY A 347 -1.85 -3.66 -8.28
C GLY A 347 -1.13 -2.73 -7.30
N ILE A 348 -1.24 -1.43 -7.55
CA ILE A 348 -0.71 -0.41 -6.63
C ILE A 348 -1.42 -0.55 -5.28
N GLY A 349 -2.75 -0.60 -5.32
CA GLY A 349 -3.63 -0.77 -4.18
C GLY A 349 -3.70 0.44 -3.26
N TRP A 350 -4.69 0.41 -2.39
CA TRP A 350 -4.94 1.37 -1.33
C TRP A 350 -4.36 0.85 -0.03
N VAL A 351 -3.62 1.71 0.65
CA VAL A 351 -3.15 1.47 2.00
C VAL A 351 -3.88 2.44 2.92
N ARG A 352 -4.30 1.96 4.08
CA ARG A 352 -4.85 2.85 5.10
C ARG A 352 -3.74 3.84 5.47
N SER A 353 -4.03 5.13 5.37
CA SER A 353 -3.11 6.13 5.89
C SER A 353 -3.20 6.16 7.41
N ASP A 354 -2.05 6.26 8.08
CA ASP A 354 -1.93 6.33 9.53
C ASP A 354 -1.78 7.80 10.03
N TYR A 355 -2.37 8.76 9.29
CA TYR A 355 -2.36 10.19 9.66
C TYR A 355 -3.06 10.48 11.00
#